data_AF-A0A8E2JPF1-F1
#
_entry.id   AF-A0A8E2JPF1-F1
#
_cell.length_a   1.000
_cell.length_b   1.000
_cell.length_c   1.000
_cell.angle_alpha   90.00
_cell.angle_beta   90.00
_cell.angle_gamma   90.00
#
_symmetry.space_group_name_H-M   'P 1'
#
loop_
_entity.id
_entity.type
_entity.pdbx_description
1 polymer ?
#
loop_
_entity_poly.entity_id
_entity_poly.type
_entity_poly.pdbx_seq_one_letter_code
_entity_poly.pdbx_strand_id
1 'polypeptide(L)' 'MSAKVGDKALSGKWEDIGAHVFEITEDMTMTFEGRSCNIEDGEGKLVKALGTEDGQVTREVLAGYRCYVMRARIKLEKK' A
#
# COMPACT_ATOMS: atom_id res chain seq x y z
N MET A 1 -24.25 -0.52 3.40
CA MET A 1 -22.99 -0.54 4.18
C MET A 1 -21.94 0.17 3.35
N SER A 2 -21.34 1.25 3.85
CA SER A 2 -20.17 1.85 3.18
C SER A 2 -18.98 0.92 3.39
N ALA A 3 -18.43 0.36 2.31
CA ALA A 3 -17.14 -0.33 2.36
C ALA A 3 -16.08 0.65 2.88
N LYS A 4 -15.20 0.22 3.78
CA LYS A 4 -14.13 1.08 4.26
C LYS A 4 -13.07 1.19 3.16
N VAL A 5 -12.47 2.37 3.04
CA VAL A 5 -11.34 2.58 2.14
C VAL A 5 -10.25 1.58 2.50
N GLY A 6 -9.79 0.82 1.51
CA GLY A 6 -8.75 -0.19 1.68
C GLY A 6 -9.27 -1.63 1.78
N ASP A 7 -10.57 -1.86 2.07
CA ASP A 7 -11.12 -3.22 2.16
C ASP A 7 -10.98 -3.98 0.83
N LYS A 8 -11.13 -3.27 -0.30
CA LYS A 8 -11.01 -3.86 -1.63
C LYS A 8 -9.54 -4.09 -1.97
N ALA A 9 -8.65 -3.16 -1.64
CA ALA A 9 -7.20 -3.32 -1.75
C ALA A 9 -6.71 -4.57 -1.01
N LEU A 10 -7.10 -4.73 0.26
CA LEU A 10 -6.75 -5.87 1.12
C LEU A 10 -7.33 -7.21 0.65
N SER A 11 -8.36 -7.19 -0.19
CA SER A 11 -8.93 -8.39 -0.83
C SER A 11 -8.20 -8.81 -2.11
N GLY A 12 -7.03 -8.23 -2.41
CA GLY A 12 -6.27 -8.47 -3.65
C GLY A 12 -6.85 -7.79 -4.89
N LYS A 13 -7.85 -6.92 -4.73
CA LYS A 13 -8.48 -6.19 -5.83
C LYS A 13 -7.94 -4.78 -5.88
N TRP A 14 -7.81 -4.24 -7.08
CA TRP A 14 -7.43 -2.84 -7.24
C TRP A 14 -8.48 -1.89 -6.65
N GLU A 15 -8.00 -0.94 -5.86
CA GLU A 15 -8.77 0.15 -5.28
C GLU A 15 -8.01 1.46 -5.44
N ASP A 16 -8.73 2.53 -5.81
CA ASP A 16 -8.20 3.88 -5.82
C ASP A 16 -8.20 4.43 -4.39
N ILE A 17 -7.01 4.65 -3.86
CA ILE A 17 -6.77 5.06 -2.49
C ILE A 17 -6.30 6.52 -2.48
N GLY A 18 -7.00 7.34 -1.70
CA GLY A 18 -6.58 8.69 -1.33
C GLY A 18 -5.64 8.68 -0.12
N ALA A 19 -5.60 9.77 0.65
CA ALA A 19 -4.84 9.83 1.90
C ALA A 19 -5.29 8.72 2.87
N HIS A 20 -4.50 7.65 2.97
CA HIS A 20 -4.79 6.48 3.79
C HIS A 20 -3.49 5.79 4.21
N VAL A 21 -3.52 5.13 5.37
CA VAL A 21 -2.39 4.36 5.89
C VAL A 21 -2.81 2.92 6.03
N PHE A 22 -2.10 2.03 5.33
CA PHE A 22 -2.24 0.60 5.55
C PHE A 22 -1.23 0.15 6.61
N GLU A 23 -1.75 -0.37 7.71
CA GLU A 23 -0.96 -1.10 8.70
C GLU A 23 -0.90 -2.56 8.29
N ILE A 24 0.29 -3.02 7.90
CA ILE A 24 0.50 -4.36 7.37
C ILE A 24 0.62 -5.33 8.55
N THR A 25 -0.38 -6.17 8.79
CA THR A 25 -0.42 -7.09 9.94
C THR A 25 0.20 -8.46 9.65
N GLU A 26 0.37 -8.80 8.38
CA GLU A 26 0.94 -10.06 7.89
C GLU A 26 1.73 -9.77 6.61
N ASP A 27 2.66 -10.64 6.23
CA ASP A 27 3.47 -10.42 5.01
C ASP A 27 2.57 -10.44 3.76
N MET A 28 2.63 -9.36 2.98
CA MET A 28 1.84 -9.18 1.78
C MET A 28 2.69 -8.75 0.60
N THR A 29 2.14 -8.95 -0.59
CA THR A 29 2.64 -8.34 -1.82
C THR A 29 1.77 -7.15 -2.16
N MET A 30 2.37 -5.95 -2.16
CA MET A 30 1.72 -4.72 -2.59
C MET A 30 2.03 -4.45 -4.06
N THR A 31 1.00 -4.25 -4.88
CA THR A 31 1.15 -3.61 -6.18
C THR A 31 0.60 -2.19 -6.11
N PHE A 32 1.43 -1.23 -6.50
CA PHE A 32 1.15 0.20 -6.51
C PHE A 32 1.22 0.73 -7.94
N GLU A 33 0.30 1.63 -8.27
CA GLU A 33 0.36 2.47 -9.46
C GLU A 33 -0.23 3.85 -9.12
N GLY A 34 0.58 4.91 -9.19
CA GLY A 34 0.05 6.24 -8.89
C GLY A 34 1.07 7.29 -8.54
N ARG A 35 0.65 8.25 -7.71
CA ARG A 35 1.41 9.47 -7.47
C ARG A 35 2.35 9.39 -6.28
N SER A 36 1.91 8.79 -5.18
CA SER A 36 2.71 8.75 -3.96
C SER A 36 2.27 7.66 -2.98
N CYS A 37 3.25 6.85 -2.55
CA CYS A 37 3.15 5.97 -1.40
C CYS A 37 4.51 5.90 -0.68
N ASN A 38 4.52 6.16 0.63
CA ASN A 38 5.70 5.96 1.47
C ASN A 38 5.55 4.65 2.24
N ILE A 39 6.57 3.80 2.18
CA ILE A 39 6.64 2.54 2.92
C ILE A 39 7.61 2.75 4.07
N GLU A 40 7.10 2.65 5.29
CA GLU A 40 7.89 2.67 6.53
C GLU A 40 7.93 1.27 7.13
N ASP A 41 9.05 0.94 7.79
CA ASP A 41 9.15 -0.27 8.60
C ASP A 41 8.47 -0.10 9.98
N GLY A 42 8.54 -1.16 10.79
CA GLY A 42 7.97 -1.17 12.15
C GLY A 42 8.62 -0.17 13.12
N GLU A 43 9.82 0.33 12.81
CA GLU A 43 10.49 1.37 13.60
C GLU A 43 10.14 2.79 13.12
N GLY A 44 9.37 2.92 12.02
CA GLY A 44 9.00 4.20 11.42
C GLY A 44 10.08 4.78 10.51
N LYS A 45 11.06 3.97 10.09
CA LYS A 45 12.06 4.41 9.12
C LYS A 45 11.51 4.21 7.71
N LEU A 46 11.69 5.23 6.88
CA LEU A 46 11.33 5.16 5.46
C LEU A 46 12.18 4.11 4.74
N VAL A 47 11.53 3.03 4.30
CA VAL A 47 12.14 1.97 3.48
C VAL A 47 12.18 2.39 2.02
N LYS A 48 11.06 2.94 1.52
CA LYS A 48 10.94 3.35 0.12
C LYS A 48 9.83 4.39 -0.05
N ALA A 49 10.08 5.39 -0.89
CA ALA A 49 9.05 6.23 -1.47
C ALA A 49 8.77 5.78 -2.91
N LEU A 50 7.50 5.61 -3.24
CA LEU A 50 7.00 5.29 -4.57
C LEU A 50 6.27 6.50 -5.14
N GLY A 51 6.46 6.77 -6.43
CA GLY A 51 5.84 7.88 -7.12
C GLY A 51 5.49 7.58 -8.57
N THR A 52 5.09 8.63 -9.30
CA THR A 52 4.67 8.52 -10.71
C THR A 52 5.76 7.98 -11.62
N GLU A 53 7.02 8.25 -11.29
CA GLU A 53 8.19 7.76 -12.03
C GLU A 53 8.38 6.24 -11.92
N ASP A 54 7.87 5.60 -10.86
CA ASP A 54 7.94 4.15 -10.68
C ASP A 54 6.91 3.41 -11.56
N GLY A 55 5.93 4.11 -12.14
CA GLY A 55 4.85 3.51 -12.91
C GLY A 55 4.04 2.50 -12.08
N GLN A 56 3.90 1.28 -12.59
CA GLN A 56 3.33 0.15 -11.84
C GLN A 56 4.47 -0.68 -11.24
N VAL A 57 4.48 -0.80 -9.91
CA VAL A 57 5.51 -1.53 -9.18
C VAL A 57 4.89 -2.53 -8.21
N THR A 58 5.50 -3.71 -8.12
CA THR A 58 5.14 -4.75 -7.14
C THR A 58 6.28 -4.93 -6.15
N ARG A 59 5.97 -4.93 -4.85
CA ARG A 59 6.94 -5.13 -3.78
C ARG A 59 6.35 -5.90 -2.61
N GLU A 60 7.24 -6.55 -1.87
CA GLU A 60 6.90 -7.18 -0.60
C GLU A 60 6.82 -6.10 0.50
N VAL A 61 5.77 -6.19 1.30
CA VAL A 61 5.59 -5.39 2.52
C VAL A 61 5.41 -6.36 3.68
N LEU A 62 6.29 -6.25 4.67
CA LEU A 62 6.36 -7.21 5.77
C LEU A 62 5.38 -6.82 6.89
N ALA A 63 5.02 -7.81 7.72
CA ALA A 63 4.28 -7.54 8.94
C ALA A 63 4.96 -6.46 9.79
N GLY A 64 4.17 -5.51 10.29
CA GLY A 64 4.63 -4.33 11.02
C GLY A 64 4.93 -3.11 10.14
N TYR A 65 4.95 -3.25 8.81
CA TYR A 65 5.19 -2.11 7.92
C TYR A 65 3.95 -1.20 7.84
N ARG A 66 4.18 0.06 7.48
CA ARG A 66 3.13 1.04 7.23
C ARG A 66 3.26 1.62 5.82
N CYS A 67 2.19 1.57 5.04
CA CYS A 67 2.14 2.17 3.71
C CYS A 67 1.25 3.41 3.73
N TYR A 68 1.87 4.59 3.68
CA TYR A 68 1.22 5.89 3.64
C TYR A 68 0.95 6.28 2.20
N VAL A 69 -0.29 6.08 1.79
CA VAL A 69 -0.75 6.34 0.43
C VAL A 69 -1.37 7.72 0.41
N MET A 70 -0.91 8.58 -0.48
CA MET A 70 -1.50 9.92 -0.65
C MET A 70 -2.49 9.93 -1.81
N ARG A 71 -2.11 9.29 -2.92
CA ARG A 71 -2.98 9.11 -4.10
C ARG A 71 -2.40 8.03 -5.02
N ALA A 72 -3.01 6.87 -5.04
CA ALA A 72 -2.63 5.79 -5.95
C ALA A 72 -3.73 4.74 -6.05
N ARG A 73 -3.64 3.91 -7.09
CA ARG A 73 -4.34 2.65 -7.14
C ARG A 73 -3.45 1.59 -6.50
N ILE A 74 -4.01 0.78 -5.60
CA ILE A 74 -3.26 -0.26 -4.89
C ILE A 74 -4.07 -1.55 -4.85
N LYS A 75 -3.35 -2.68 -4.87
CA LYS A 75 -3.85 -3.98 -4.42
C LYS A 75 -2.83 -4.63 -3.48
N LEU A 76 -3.32 -5.34 -2.47
CA LEU A 76 -2.53 -6.08 -1.49
C LEU A 76 -2.96 -7.54 -1.54
N GLU A 77 -2.02 -8.41 -1.84
CA GLU A 77 -2.23 -9.85 -1.93
C GLU A 77 -1.49 -10.52 -0.79
N LYS A 78 -2.23 -11.28 0.03
CA LYS A 78 -1.64 -12.11 1.09
C LYS A 78 -0.81 -13.21 0.45
N LYS A 79 0.31 -13.56 1.10
CA LYS A 79 1.11 -14.72 0.72
C LYS A 79 0.49 -16.03 1.17
#